data_AF-A0A942AB18-F1
#
_entry.id   AF-A0A942AB18-F1
#
_cell.length_a   1.000
_cell.length_b   1.000
_cell.length_c   1.000
_cell.angle_alpha   90.00
_cell.angle_beta   90.00
_cell.angle_gamma   90.00
#
_symmetry.space_group_name_H-M   'P 1'
#
loop_
_entity.id
_entity.type
_entity.pdbx_description
1 polymer ?
#
loop_
_entity_poly.entity_id
_entity_poly.type
_entity_poly.pdbx_seq_one_letter_code
_entity_poly.pdbx_strand_id
1 'polypeptide(L)'
;MENASKALIIAGAILLAILIIGLGIFIYRQAANTVSDTGMDQLAIQQFNAQFTQYDSKTVSGGSARALYDTVVNNNNTDTEKRFVSLNLVAKTADGTKNIVLADTDASKVDGSKSDIKASAKYKVKIEPDTKTGLTNKITITEE
;
A
#
# COMPACT_ATOMS: atom_id res chain seq x y z
N MET A 1 40.19 -42.49 -12.31
CA MET A 1 39.97 -41.06 -11.98
C MET A 1 39.14 -40.32 -13.05
N GLU A 2 39.18 -40.75 -14.32
CA GLU A 2 38.44 -40.10 -15.42
C GLU A 2 36.91 -40.03 -15.21
N ASN A 3 36.30 -41.07 -14.63
CA ASN A 3 34.85 -41.11 -14.38
C ASN A 3 34.38 -40.09 -13.33
N ALA A 4 35.24 -39.76 -12.36
CA ALA A 4 34.94 -38.73 -11.37
C ALA A 4 34.96 -37.33 -12.00
N SER A 5 35.87 -37.09 -12.94
CA SER A 5 35.95 -35.82 -13.67
C SER A 5 34.77 -35.65 -14.64
N LYS A 6 34.36 -36.71 -15.35
CA LYS A 6 33.14 -36.69 -16.18
C LYS A 6 31.89 -36.41 -15.36
N ALA A 7 31.76 -37.03 -14.18
CA ALA A 7 30.64 -36.77 -13.26
C ALA A 7 30.65 -35.33 -12.72
N LEU A 8 31.83 -34.79 -12.40
CA LEU A 8 31.98 -33.43 -11.88
C LEU A 8 31.59 -32.37 -12.93
N ILE A 9 31.97 -32.57 -14.19
CA ILE A 9 31.60 -31.67 -15.29
C ILE A 9 30.08 -31.69 -15.51
N ILE A 10 29.46 -32.87 -15.48
CA ILE A 10 28.00 -33.02 -15.63
C ILE A 10 27.26 -32.37 -14.46
N ALA A 11 27.72 -32.58 -13.22
CA ALA A 11 27.14 -31.96 -12.03
C ALA A 11 27.22 -30.43 -12.07
N GLY A 12 28.35 -29.88 -12.54
CA GLY A 12 28.53 -28.44 -12.72
C GLY A 12 27.54 -27.83 -13.73
N ALA A 13 27.31 -28.51 -14.85
CA ALA A 13 26.36 -28.04 -15.87
C ALA A 13 24.91 -28.07 -15.36
N ILE A 14 24.52 -29.11 -14.62
CA ILE A 14 23.17 -29.21 -14.01
C ILE A 14 22.97 -28.11 -12.97
N LEU A 15 23.99 -27.83 -12.15
CA LEU A 15 23.93 -26.79 -11.13
C LEU A 15 23.76 -25.40 -11.77
N LEU A 16 24.49 -25.10 -12.84
CA LEU A 16 24.33 -23.86 -13.59
C LEU A 16 22.92 -23.73 -14.19
N ALA A 17 22.36 -24.80 -14.73
CA ALA A 17 20.99 -24.79 -15.27
C ALA A 17 19.95 -24.46 -14.18
N ILE A 18 20.06 -25.06 -12.99
CA ILE A 18 19.18 -24.78 -11.85
C ILE A 18 19.30 -23.32 -11.41
N LEU A 19 20.51 -22.75 -11.37
CA LEU A 19 20.73 -21.34 -11.04
C LEU A 19 20.11 -20.40 -12.07
N ILE A 20 20.24 -20.70 -13.37
CA ILE A 20 19.66 -19.89 -14.44
C ILE A 20 18.12 -19.94 -14.39
N ILE A 21 17.53 -21.12 -14.18
CA ILE A 21 16.08 -21.27 -14.02
C ILE A 21 15.59 -20.53 -12.77
N GLY A 22 16.29 -20.67 -11.64
CA GLY A 22 15.97 -19.97 -10.39
C GLY A 22 16.01 -18.44 -10.55
N LEU A 23 17.04 -17.92 -11.24
CA LEU A 23 17.15 -16.50 -11.58
C LEU A 23 16.05 -16.07 -12.55
N GLY A 24 15.72 -16.90 -13.55
CA GLY A 24 14.63 -16.65 -14.49
C GLY A 24 13.26 -16.54 -13.80
N ILE A 25 12.95 -17.44 -12.86
CA ILE A 25 11.74 -17.38 -12.03
C ILE A 25 11.77 -16.17 -11.10
N PHE A 26 12.93 -15.82 -10.54
CA PHE A 26 13.07 -14.63 -9.70
C PHE A 26 12.80 -13.33 -10.48
N ILE A 27 13.39 -13.18 -11.66
CA ILE A 27 13.17 -12.04 -12.55
C ILE A 27 11.72 -12.05 -13.06
N TYR A 28 11.16 -13.21 -13.42
CA TYR A 28 9.75 -13.32 -13.82
C TYR A 28 8.80 -12.91 -12.69
N ARG A 29 9.07 -13.31 -11.44
CA ARG A 29 8.28 -12.86 -10.28
C ARG A 29 8.45 -11.37 -10.02
N GLN A 30 9.66 -10.82 -10.20
CA GLN A 30 9.89 -9.38 -10.14
C GLN A 30 9.10 -8.65 -11.23
N ALA A 31 9.10 -9.15 -12.47
CA ALA A 31 8.42 -8.62 -13.65
C ALA A 31 6.89 -8.73 -13.54
N ALA A 32 6.37 -9.89 -13.14
CA ALA A 32 4.95 -10.12 -12.90
C ALA A 32 4.41 -9.28 -11.74
N ASN A 33 5.27 -8.92 -10.76
CA ASN A 33 4.95 -7.95 -9.71
C ASN A 33 5.13 -6.49 -10.15
N THR A 34 5.63 -6.20 -11.37
CA THR A 34 5.87 -4.85 -11.90
C THR A 34 5.01 -4.46 -13.09
N VAL A 35 4.21 -5.36 -13.66
CA VAL A 35 3.12 -4.94 -14.57
C VAL A 35 1.96 -4.45 -13.71
N SER A 36 2.12 -3.25 -13.17
CA SER A 36 1.01 -2.51 -12.60
C SER A 36 0.12 -2.01 -13.75
N ASP A 37 -1.19 -2.17 -13.62
CA ASP A 37 -2.20 -1.75 -14.62
C ASP A 37 -2.31 -0.20 -14.74
N THR A 38 -1.37 0.54 -14.14
CA THR A 38 -1.32 2.01 -14.10
C THR A 38 -0.44 2.61 -15.18
N GLY A 39 0.43 1.82 -15.82
CA GLY A 39 1.49 2.34 -16.69
C GLY A 39 2.58 3.12 -15.93
N MET A 40 2.59 3.09 -14.59
CA MET A 40 3.64 3.68 -13.77
C MET A 40 4.79 2.70 -13.55
N ASP A 41 6.02 3.23 -13.47
CA ASP A 41 7.13 2.44 -12.94
C ASP A 41 7.01 2.26 -11.42
N GLN A 42 7.77 1.31 -10.90
CA GLN A 42 7.72 0.98 -9.48
C GLN A 42 8.22 2.12 -8.57
N LEU A 43 9.11 2.99 -9.06
CA LEU A 43 9.60 4.14 -8.29
C LEU A 43 8.47 5.16 -8.09
N ALA A 44 7.71 5.45 -9.13
CA ALA A 44 6.59 6.37 -9.08
C ALA A 44 5.47 5.85 -8.16
N ILE A 45 5.21 4.54 -8.16
CA ILE A 45 4.28 3.91 -7.19
C ILE A 45 4.78 4.08 -5.76
N GLN A 46 6.07 3.85 -5.52
CA GLN A 46 6.67 4.03 -4.19
C GLN A 46 6.58 5.49 -3.73
N GLN A 47 6.86 6.45 -4.62
CA GLN A 47 6.76 7.89 -4.32
C GLN A 47 5.33 8.30 -3.99
N PHE A 48 4.35 7.82 -4.77
CA PHE A 48 2.94 8.08 -4.48
C PHE A 48 2.55 7.54 -3.10
N ASN A 49 2.85 6.27 -2.83
CA ASN A 49 2.52 5.61 -1.57
C ASN A 49 3.26 6.23 -0.36
N ALA A 50 4.47 6.75 -0.55
CA ALA A 50 5.28 7.37 0.52
C ALA A 50 4.56 8.53 1.24
N GLN A 51 3.63 9.20 0.56
CA GLN A 51 2.79 10.25 1.14
C GLN A 51 1.94 9.75 2.33
N PHE A 52 1.62 8.45 2.35
CA PHE A 52 0.72 7.85 3.34
C PHE A 52 1.40 6.77 4.18
N THR A 53 2.32 5.98 3.63
CA THR A 53 2.91 4.80 4.29
C THR A 53 3.70 5.13 5.56
N GLN A 54 4.13 6.39 5.74
CA GLN A 54 4.73 6.82 7.01
C GLN A 54 3.81 6.62 8.22
N TYR A 55 2.49 6.54 8.02
CA TYR A 55 1.48 6.32 9.04
C TYR A 55 1.09 4.84 9.19
N ASP A 56 1.42 3.98 8.23
CA ASP A 56 0.88 2.61 8.14
C ASP A 56 1.21 1.75 9.36
N SER A 57 0.22 0.98 9.82
CA SER A 57 0.29 0.07 10.98
C SER A 57 0.75 0.74 12.29
N LYS A 58 0.72 2.07 12.37
CA LYS A 58 1.09 2.84 13.58
C LYS A 58 -0.16 3.35 14.29
N THR A 59 -0.03 3.48 15.60
CA THR A 59 -0.94 4.30 16.41
C THR A 59 -0.40 5.73 16.45
N VAL A 60 -1.20 6.67 15.98
CA VAL A 60 -0.81 8.08 15.83
C VAL A 60 -1.71 8.98 16.67
N SER A 61 -1.25 10.20 16.97
CA SER A 61 -2.09 11.19 17.66
C SER A 61 -3.23 11.69 16.77
N GLY A 62 -4.28 12.24 17.37
CA GLY A 62 -5.36 12.89 16.62
C GLY A 62 -4.86 14.03 15.71
N GLY A 63 -3.80 14.74 16.12
CA GLY A 63 -3.13 15.74 15.28
C GLY A 63 -2.50 15.13 14.03
N SER A 64 -1.76 14.02 14.18
CA SER A 64 -1.19 13.27 13.06
C SER A 64 -2.26 12.66 12.15
N ALA A 65 -3.37 12.16 12.71
CA ALA A 65 -4.49 11.63 11.93
C ALA A 65 -5.21 12.73 11.12
N ARG A 66 -5.35 13.93 11.69
CA ARG A 66 -5.87 15.11 10.99
C ARG A 66 -4.94 15.59 9.87
N ALA A 67 -3.62 15.51 10.08
CA ALA A 67 -2.65 15.79 9.01
C ALA A 67 -2.75 14.76 7.88
N LEU A 68 -2.94 13.48 8.20
CA LEU A 68 -3.20 12.44 7.21
C LEU A 68 -4.48 12.70 6.41
N TYR A 69 -5.56 13.16 7.07
CA TYR A 69 -6.77 13.61 6.39
C TYR A 69 -6.46 14.71 5.37
N ASP A 70 -5.69 15.74 5.75
CA ASP A 70 -5.33 16.82 4.83
C ASP A 70 -4.52 16.30 3.64
N THR A 71 -3.57 15.39 3.86
CA THR A 71 -2.79 14.76 2.79
C THR A 71 -3.69 14.01 1.81
N VAL A 72 -4.67 13.23 2.30
CA VAL A 72 -5.62 12.51 1.46
C VAL A 72 -6.50 13.46 0.65
N VAL A 73 -7.08 14.47 1.29
CA VAL A 73 -7.95 15.44 0.61
C VAL A 73 -7.16 16.23 -0.44
N ASN A 74 -5.93 16.65 -0.11
CA ASN A 74 -5.07 17.34 -1.07
C ASN A 74 -4.75 16.45 -2.27
N ASN A 75 -4.32 15.20 -2.04
CA ASN A 75 -4.08 14.24 -3.13
C ASN A 75 -5.32 14.10 -4.03
N ASN A 76 -6.49 13.89 -3.45
CA ASN A 76 -7.73 13.68 -4.21
C ASN A 76 -8.19 14.92 -4.99
N ASN A 77 -7.80 16.12 -4.54
CA ASN A 77 -8.13 17.37 -5.22
C ASN A 77 -7.10 17.76 -6.29
N THR A 78 -5.82 17.36 -6.14
CA THR A 78 -4.73 17.83 -7.00
C THR A 78 -4.20 16.78 -7.98
N ASP A 79 -4.41 15.48 -7.73
CA ASP A 79 -3.94 14.42 -8.62
C ASP A 79 -4.75 14.44 -9.93
N THR A 80 -4.09 14.85 -11.01
CA THR A 80 -4.68 15.01 -12.35
C THR A 80 -5.09 13.68 -12.97
N GLU A 81 -4.48 12.58 -12.53
CA GLU A 81 -4.81 11.22 -12.96
C GLU A 81 -5.94 10.61 -12.13
N LYS A 82 -6.51 11.38 -11.18
CA LYS A 82 -7.62 10.97 -10.32
C LYS A 82 -7.29 9.69 -9.55
N ARG A 83 -6.07 9.56 -9.06
CA ARG A 83 -5.66 8.48 -8.15
C ARG A 83 -6.25 8.73 -6.76
N PHE A 84 -7.54 8.44 -6.64
CA PHE A 84 -8.32 8.68 -5.44
C PHE A 84 -7.96 7.71 -4.32
N VAL A 85 -7.88 8.25 -3.10
CA VAL A 85 -7.70 7.51 -1.86
C VAL A 85 -8.95 7.69 -1.00
N SER A 86 -9.66 6.59 -0.72
CA SER A 86 -10.75 6.62 0.27
C SER A 86 -10.18 6.64 1.69
N LEU A 87 -10.78 7.42 2.57
CA LEU A 87 -10.41 7.52 3.99
C LEU A 87 -11.62 7.24 4.87
N ASN A 88 -11.53 6.21 5.70
CA ASN A 88 -12.58 5.81 6.63
C ASN A 88 -12.11 5.98 8.07
N LEU A 89 -12.97 6.52 8.92
CA LEU A 89 -12.82 6.59 10.36
C LEU A 89 -13.72 5.56 11.04
N VAL A 90 -13.14 4.74 11.90
CA VAL A 90 -13.86 3.90 12.85
C VAL A 90 -13.83 4.61 14.20
N ALA A 91 -14.85 5.40 14.49
CA ALA A 91 -14.97 6.19 15.71
C ALA A 91 -15.56 5.37 16.86
N LYS A 92 -15.12 5.64 18.09
CA LYS A 92 -15.74 5.10 19.30
C LYS A 92 -16.90 5.99 19.74
N THR A 93 -18.03 5.34 20.03
CA THR A 93 -19.28 5.94 20.50
C THR A 93 -19.76 5.19 21.75
N ALA A 94 -20.78 5.73 22.43
CA ALA A 94 -21.37 5.05 23.59
C ALA A 94 -21.97 3.67 23.21
N ASP A 95 -22.46 3.54 21.98
CA ASP A 95 -23.12 2.33 21.47
C ASP A 95 -22.16 1.36 20.76
N GLY A 96 -20.85 1.60 20.83
CA GLY A 96 -19.82 0.80 20.14
C GLY A 96 -19.05 1.60 19.11
N THR A 97 -18.87 1.07 17.91
CA THR A 97 -18.14 1.73 16.82
C THR A 97 -19.05 2.25 15.72
N LYS A 98 -18.74 3.44 15.21
CA LYS A 98 -19.36 4.04 14.03
C LYS A 98 -18.33 4.17 12.92
N ASN A 99 -18.67 3.71 11.72
CA ASN A 99 -17.88 3.97 10.53
C ASN A 99 -18.32 5.28 9.89
N ILE A 100 -17.36 6.15 9.57
CA ILE A 100 -17.56 7.45 8.93
C ILE A 100 -16.62 7.50 7.72
N VAL A 101 -17.15 7.81 6.55
CA VAL A 101 -16.42 8.04 5.31
C VAL A 101 -16.02 9.51 5.24
N LEU A 102 -14.71 9.76 5.37
CA LEU A 102 -14.12 11.10 5.40
C LEU A 102 -13.66 11.58 4.02
N ALA A 103 -13.34 10.64 3.11
CA ALA A 103 -13.05 10.89 1.71
C ALA A 103 -13.40 9.64 0.90
N ASP A 104 -13.99 9.81 -0.28
CA ASP A 104 -14.27 8.73 -1.22
C ASP A 104 -14.26 9.26 -2.66
N THR A 105 -14.09 8.38 -3.64
CA THR A 105 -14.22 8.70 -5.07
C THR A 105 -15.63 9.15 -5.42
N ASP A 106 -16.64 8.62 -4.73
CA ASP A 106 -18.04 9.07 -4.83
C ASP A 106 -18.34 10.03 -3.69
N ALA A 107 -18.36 11.33 -3.99
CA ALA A 107 -18.63 12.39 -3.02
C ALA A 107 -19.97 12.22 -2.28
N SER A 108 -20.94 11.50 -2.87
CA SER A 108 -22.24 11.23 -2.25
C SER A 108 -22.15 10.27 -1.06
N LYS A 109 -21.04 9.52 -0.95
CA LYS A 109 -20.78 8.58 0.15
C LYS A 109 -20.05 9.21 1.31
N VAL A 110 -19.48 10.40 1.13
CA VAL A 110 -18.79 11.12 2.21
C VAL A 110 -19.84 11.60 3.21
N ASP A 111 -19.69 11.17 4.46
CA ASP A 111 -20.65 11.45 5.55
C ASP A 111 -19.98 12.10 6.78
N GLY A 112 -18.71 12.48 6.66
CA GLY A 112 -17.96 13.15 7.70
C GLY A 112 -16.88 14.10 7.18
N SER A 113 -16.13 14.64 8.12
CA SER A 113 -15.12 15.67 7.87
C SER A 113 -13.97 15.57 8.89
N LYS A 114 -12.95 16.42 8.72
CA LYS A 114 -11.80 16.49 9.62
C LYS A 114 -12.17 16.63 11.10
N SER A 115 -13.30 17.28 11.42
CA SER A 115 -13.72 17.50 12.82
C SER A 115 -14.12 16.21 13.53
N ASP A 116 -14.52 15.17 12.79
CA ASP A 116 -14.87 13.86 13.35
C ASP A 116 -13.64 13.12 13.92
N ILE A 117 -12.44 13.50 13.47
CA ILE A 117 -11.18 13.05 14.08
C ILE A 117 -10.92 13.88 15.34
N LYS A 118 -11.09 13.29 16.51
CA LYS A 118 -10.87 13.94 17.82
C LYS A 118 -9.38 14.17 18.05
N ALA A 119 -8.99 15.44 18.27
CA ALA A 119 -7.58 15.78 18.50
C ALA A 119 -6.97 15.11 19.75
N SER A 120 -7.81 14.83 20.75
CA SER A 120 -7.42 14.20 22.02
C SER A 120 -7.29 12.67 21.96
N ALA A 121 -7.79 12.04 20.90
CA ALA A 121 -7.77 10.59 20.76
C ALA A 121 -6.49 10.10 20.04
N LYS A 122 -6.29 8.77 20.07
CA LYS A 122 -5.27 8.08 19.28
C LYS A 122 -5.94 7.23 18.22
N TYR A 123 -5.25 7.04 17.11
CA TYR A 123 -5.79 6.33 15.96
C TYR A 123 -4.81 5.30 15.44
N LYS A 124 -5.24 4.05 15.31
CA LYS A 124 -4.50 3.03 14.57
C LYS A 124 -4.81 3.17 13.09
N VAL A 125 -3.76 3.32 12.28
CA VAL A 125 -3.87 3.50 10.84
C VAL A 125 -3.63 2.17 10.13
N LYS A 126 -4.48 1.84 9.17
CA LYS A 126 -4.31 0.72 8.25
C LYS A 126 -4.38 1.23 6.82
N ILE A 127 -3.36 0.95 6.03
CA ILE A 127 -3.34 1.26 4.61
C ILE A 127 -3.56 -0.02 3.81
N GLU A 128 -4.43 0.05 2.82
CA GLU A 128 -4.75 -1.04 1.92
C GLU A 128 -4.45 -0.55 0.49
N PRO A 129 -3.39 -1.06 -0.16
CA PRO A 129 -3.15 -0.80 -1.57
C PRO A 129 -4.07 -1.62 -2.46
N ASP A 130 -4.38 -1.08 -3.64
CA ASP A 130 -5.08 -1.78 -4.69
C ASP A 130 -4.24 -2.95 -5.21
N THR A 131 -4.86 -4.11 -5.35
CA THR A 131 -4.15 -5.37 -5.67
C THR A 131 -3.66 -5.46 -7.10
N LYS A 132 -4.15 -4.61 -8.01
CA LYS A 132 -3.73 -4.58 -9.42
C LYS A 132 -2.64 -3.55 -9.68
N THR A 133 -2.74 -2.42 -9.02
CA THR A 133 -1.88 -1.25 -9.26
C THR A 133 -0.77 -1.09 -8.23
N GLY A 134 -0.96 -1.63 -7.02
CA GLY A 134 -0.06 -1.43 -5.89
C GLY A 134 -0.14 -0.02 -5.27
N LEU A 135 -1.00 0.86 -5.79
CA LEU A 135 -1.23 2.20 -5.25
C LEU A 135 -2.11 2.12 -4.01
N THR A 136 -1.80 2.91 -2.99
CA THR A 136 -2.72 3.15 -1.87
C THR A 136 -4.04 3.69 -2.41
N ASN A 137 -5.14 2.95 -2.21
CA ASN A 137 -6.48 3.40 -2.61
C ASN A 137 -7.45 3.47 -1.42
N LYS A 138 -7.09 2.88 -0.28
CA LYS A 138 -7.91 2.89 0.93
C LYS A 138 -7.08 3.03 2.20
N ILE A 139 -7.52 3.93 3.07
CA ILE A 139 -6.94 4.16 4.39
C ILE A 139 -8.07 4.06 5.42
N THR A 140 -7.83 3.33 6.51
CA THR A 140 -8.75 3.26 7.65
C THR A 140 -8.02 3.75 8.91
N ILE A 141 -8.62 4.69 9.63
CA ILE A 141 -8.16 5.15 10.95
C ILE A 141 -9.16 4.67 12.01
N THR A 142 -8.69 3.91 12.99
CA THR A 142 -9.52 3.36 14.06
C THR A 142 -9.19 4.03 15.38
N GLU A 143 -10.19 4.63 16.02
CA GLU A 143 -10.05 5.25 17.34
C GLU A 143 -9.71 4.17 18.39
N GLU A 144 -8.61 4.38 19.13
CA GLU A 144 -8.10 3.49 20.19
C GLU A 144 -8.52 3.94 21.59
#